data_AF-A0A497HM63-F1
#
_entry.id   AF-A0A497HM63-F1
#
_cell.length_a   1.000
_cell.length_b   1.000
_cell.length_c   1.000
_cell.angle_alpha   90.00
_cell.angle_beta   90.00
_cell.angle_gamma   90.00
#
_symmetry.space_group_name_H-M   'P 1'
#
loop_
_entity.id
_entity.type
_entity.pdbx_description
1 polymer ?
#
loop_
_entity_poly.entity_id
_entity_poly.type
_entity_poly.pdbx_seq_one_letter_code
_entity_poly.pdbx_strand_id
1 'polypeptide(L)'
;MPLQVVTPVRVRKLNFEEIKKRVGEHLKNVFGVEEFKITFAKQEEEVWRVNVEFKERDGAIEMPSTAQLSVDIRTGEIKELRKGYSWGF
;
A
#
# COMPACT_ATOMS: atom_id res chain seq x y z
N MET A 1 -12.20 22.46 39.42
CA MET A 1 -11.33 21.92 38.35
C MET A 1 -12.21 21.63 37.14
N PRO A 2 -12.00 22.25 35.97
CA PRO A 2 -12.83 21.92 34.81
C PRO A 2 -12.35 20.59 34.20
N LEU A 3 -13.32 19.71 33.93
CA LEU A 3 -13.13 18.47 33.18
C LEU A 3 -12.74 18.84 31.74
N GLN A 4 -11.56 18.41 31.30
CA GLN A 4 -11.18 18.50 29.89
C GLN A 4 -12.05 17.51 29.12
N VAL A 5 -13.00 18.03 28.34
CA VAL A 5 -13.72 17.26 27.34
C VAL A 5 -12.71 16.91 26.25
N VAL A 6 -12.12 15.72 26.33
CA VAL A 6 -11.36 15.15 25.22
C VAL A 6 -12.33 14.88 24.09
N THR A 7 -12.45 15.84 23.17
CA THR A 7 -13.13 15.61 21.90
C THR A 7 -12.43 14.44 21.20
N PRO A 8 -13.14 13.39 20.77
CA PRO A 8 -12.52 12.35 19.98
C PRO A 8 -12.02 13.00 18.70
N VAL A 9 -10.70 13.10 18.56
CA VAL A 9 -10.06 13.50 17.30
C VAL A 9 -10.54 12.48 16.27
N ARG A 10 -11.46 12.89 15.38
CA ARG A 10 -11.85 12.07 14.24
C ARG A 10 -10.63 11.95 13.34
N VAL A 11 -9.84 10.90 13.54
CA VAL A 11 -8.68 10.62 12.70
C VAL A 11 -9.21 10.30 11.31
N ARG A 12 -8.87 11.16 10.35
CA ARG A 12 -9.24 10.98 8.94
C ARG A 12 -8.63 9.67 8.43
N LYS A 13 -9.46 8.84 7.82
CA LYS A 13 -9.04 7.66 7.07
C LYS A 13 -8.69 8.08 5.65
N LEU A 14 -7.55 7.60 5.16
CA LEU A 14 -7.12 7.76 3.78
C LEU A 14 -8.07 6.99 2.86
N ASN A 15 -8.43 7.62 1.75
CA ASN A 15 -9.22 6.99 0.71
C ASN A 15 -8.33 6.10 -0.18
N PHE A 16 -8.96 5.33 -1.07
CA PHE A 16 -8.22 4.41 -1.95
C PHE A 16 -7.22 5.10 -2.87
N GLU A 17 -7.51 6.32 -3.35
CA GLU A 17 -6.61 7.08 -4.21
C GLU A 17 -5.34 7.52 -3.46
N GLU A 18 -5.50 7.97 -2.22
CA GLU A 18 -4.40 8.30 -1.32
C GLU A 18 -3.53 7.06 -1.04
N ILE A 19 -4.16 5.91 -0.78
CA ILE A 19 -3.46 4.63 -0.59
C ILE A 19 -2.71 4.21 -1.85
N LYS A 20 -3.35 4.30 -3.03
CA LYS A 20 -2.71 4.00 -4.32
C LYS A 20 -1.47 4.87 -4.53
N LYS A 21 -1.53 6.16 -4.20
CA LYS A 21 -0.37 7.06 -4.28
C LYS A 21 0.75 6.61 -3.36
N ARG A 22 0.45 6.26 -2.10
CA ARG A 22 1.43 5.75 -1.13
C ARG A 22 2.11 4.46 -1.59
N VAL A 23 1.33 3.53 -2.14
CA VAL A 23 1.86 2.29 -2.73
C VAL A 23 2.80 2.61 -3.89
N GLY A 24 2.43 3.50 -4.80
CA GLY A 24 3.28 3.91 -5.91
C GLY A 24 4.59 4.57 -5.48
N GLU A 25 4.53 5.50 -4.52
CA GLU A 25 5.72 6.13 -3.93
C GLU A 25 6.64 5.07 -3.32
N HIS A 26 6.10 4.10 -2.60
CA HIS A 26 6.89 3.04 -1.98
C HIS A 26 7.53 2.10 -3.01
N LEU A 27 6.78 1.64 -4.02
CA LEU A 27 7.31 0.77 -5.08
C LEU A 27 8.41 1.47 -5.89
N LYS A 28 8.26 2.76 -6.18
CA LYS A 28 9.29 3.55 -6.83
C LYS A 28 10.57 3.63 -5.99
N ASN A 29 10.42 3.88 -4.69
CA ASN A 29 11.58 4.02 -3.79
C ASN A 29 12.30 2.69 -3.51
N VAL A 30 11.57 1.59 -3.39
CA VAL A 30 12.15 0.28 -3.03
C VAL A 30 12.61 -0.51 -4.24
N PHE A 31 11.85 -0.47 -5.35
CA PHE A 31 12.10 -1.32 -6.52
C PHE A 31 12.41 -0.52 -7.79
N GLY A 32 12.40 0.81 -7.75
CA GLY A 32 12.60 1.64 -8.95
C GLY A 32 11.45 1.54 -9.96
N VAL A 33 10.28 1.10 -9.53
CA VAL A 33 9.11 0.83 -10.39
C VAL A 33 8.32 2.11 -10.62
N GLU A 34 8.14 2.50 -11.88
CA GLU A 34 7.33 3.67 -12.26
C GLU A 34 5.88 3.31 -12.59
N GLU A 35 5.66 2.10 -13.11
CA GLU A 35 4.36 1.61 -13.53
C GLU A 35 3.97 0.35 -12.76
N PHE A 36 2.78 0.36 -12.16
CA PHE A 36 2.21 -0.78 -11.48
C PHE A 36 0.69 -0.81 -11.67
N LYS A 37 0.12 -1.99 -11.52
CA LYS A 37 -1.32 -2.23 -11.55
C LYS A 37 -1.74 -2.81 -10.21
N ILE A 38 -2.78 -2.24 -9.60
CA ILE A 38 -3.43 -2.86 -8.44
C ILE A 38 -4.34 -3.97 -8.97
N THR A 39 -4.11 -5.21 -8.54
CA THR A 39 -4.94 -6.37 -8.91
C THR A 39 -5.98 -6.69 -7.85
N PHE A 40 -5.71 -6.33 -6.59
CA PHE A 40 -6.64 -6.47 -5.49
C PHE A 40 -6.44 -5.33 -4.50
N ALA A 41 -7.55 -4.80 -3.99
CA ALA A 41 -7.51 -3.86 -2.88
C ALA A 41 -8.74 -4.08 -1.99
N LYS A 42 -8.50 -4.28 -0.70
CA LYS A 42 -9.57 -4.44 0.28
C LYS A 42 -9.17 -3.75 1.57
N GLN A 43 -10.10 -2.98 2.12
CA GLN A 43 -9.97 -2.44 3.46
C GLN A 43 -10.40 -3.50 4.48
N GLU A 44 -9.54 -3.79 5.44
CA GLU A 44 -9.80 -4.68 6.57
C GLU A 44 -9.45 -3.93 7.86
N GLU A 45 -10.46 -3.62 8.67
CA GLU A 45 -10.31 -2.88 9.94
C GLU A 45 -9.57 -1.54 9.79
N GLU A 46 -8.30 -1.50 10.19
CA GLU A 46 -7.41 -0.33 10.18
C GLU A 46 -6.32 -0.40 9.10
N VAL A 47 -6.39 -1.37 8.19
CA VAL A 47 -5.42 -1.54 7.11
C VAL A 47 -6.07 -1.70 5.75
N TRP A 48 -5.36 -1.28 4.71
CA TRP A 48 -5.63 -1.65 3.33
C TRP A 48 -4.69 -2.79 2.93
N ARG A 49 -5.26 -3.93 2.53
CA ARG A 49 -4.52 -4.97 1.83
C ARG A 49 -4.55 -4.68 0.34
N VAL A 50 -3.38 -4.51 -0.26
CA VAL A 50 -3.23 -4.17 -1.67
C VAL A 50 -2.31 -5.17 -2.33
N ASN A 51 -2.77 -5.83 -3.38
CA ASN A 51 -1.89 -6.59 -4.26
C ASN A 51 -1.62 -5.78 -5.51
N VAL A 52 -0.37 -5.79 -5.93
CA VAL A 52 0.11 -5.11 -7.12
C VAL A 52 0.85 -6.07 -8.04
N GLU A 53 0.75 -5.80 -9.32
CA GLU A 53 1.59 -6.34 -10.38
C GLU A 53 2.41 -5.19 -10.96
N PHE A 54 3.69 -5.45 -11.23
CA PHE A 54 4.57 -4.50 -11.88
C PHE A 54 5.65 -5.25 -12.66
N LYS A 55 6.38 -4.52 -13.49
CA LYS A 55 7.55 -5.05 -14.17
C LYS A 55 8.80 -4.59 -13.43
N GLU A 56 9.68 -5.54 -13.15
CA GLU A 56 11.04 -5.21 -12.71
C GLU A 56 11.97 -5.20 -13.91
N ARG A 57 12.86 -4.22 -13.94
CA ARG A 57 13.88 -4.09 -14.95
C ARG A 57 15.23 -4.51 -14.36
N ASP A 58 15.83 -5.53 -14.96
CA ASP A 58 17.22 -5.91 -14.72
C ASP A 58 17.99 -5.80 -16.05
N GLY A 59 18.68 -4.67 -16.22
CA GLY A 59 19.29 -4.30 -17.50
C GLY A 59 18.26 -4.18 -18.63
N ALA A 60 18.36 -5.05 -19.63
CA ALA A 60 17.46 -5.10 -20.78
C ALA A 60 16.26 -6.06 -20.59
N ILE A 61 16.20 -6.77 -19.46
CA ILE A 61 15.17 -7.77 -19.19
C ILE A 61 14.06 -7.14 -18.35
N GLU A 62 12.82 -7.29 -18.80
CA GLU A 62 11.63 -6.95 -18.01
C GLU A 62 10.95 -8.24 -17.54
N MET A 63 10.84 -8.44 -16.22
CA MET A 63 10.15 -9.59 -15.65
C MET A 63 8.88 -9.15 -14.90
N PRO A 64 7.75 -9.86 -15.08
CA PRO A 64 6.56 -9.60 -14.28
C PRO A 64 6.83 -10.00 -12.83
N SER A 65 6.45 -9.11 -11.92
CA SER A 65 6.54 -9.31 -10.47
C SER A 65 5.24 -8.92 -9.80
N THR A 66 5.00 -9.51 -8.64
CA THR A 66 3.85 -9.21 -7.80
C THR A 66 4.32 -8.82 -6.40
N ALA A 67 3.54 -8.00 -5.72
CA ALA A 67 3.72 -7.76 -4.30
C ALA A 67 2.38 -7.61 -3.60
N GLN A 68 2.34 -8.04 -2.34
CA GLN A 68 1.26 -7.74 -1.40
C GLN A 68 1.75 -6.71 -0.39
N LEU A 69 0.95 -5.68 -0.16
CA LEU A 69 1.20 -4.61 0.79
C LEU A 69 0.07 -4.51 1.81
N SER A 70 0.43 -4.23 3.05
CA SER A 70 -0.50 -3.82 4.10
C SER A 70 -0.23 -2.36 4.43
N VAL A 71 -1.21 -1.49 4.24
CA VAL A 71 -1.08 -0.02 4.39
C VAL A 71 -1.95 0.46 5.54
N ASP A 72 -1.38 1.22 6.48
CA ASP A 72 -2.15 1.86 7.55
C ASP A 72 -3.16 2.85 6.98
N ILE A 73 -4.43 2.72 7.37
CA ILE A 73 -5.48 3.56 6.80
C ILE A 73 -5.42 5.03 7.27
N ARG A 74 -4.70 5.35 8.35
CA ARG A 74 -4.63 6.70 8.91
C ARG A 74 -3.36 7.41 8.46
N THR A 75 -2.23 6.71 8.47
CA THR A 75 -0.91 7.30 8.17
C THR A 75 -0.48 7.07 6.72
N GLY A 76 -0.98 6.01 6.08
CA GLY A 76 -0.53 5.58 4.75
C GLY A 76 0.82 4.87 4.79
N GLU A 77 1.30 4.51 5.98
CA GLU A 77 2.54 3.76 6.18
C GLU A 77 2.38 2.32 5.69
N ILE A 78 3.39 1.82 4.97
CA ILE A 78 3.46 0.41 4.56
C ILE A 78 3.95 -0.41 5.76
N LYS A 79 3.04 -1.15 6.39
CA LYS A 79 3.34 -2.01 7.55
C LYS A 79 3.98 -3.34 7.14
N GLU A 80 3.57 -3.88 6.00
CA GLU A 80 4.12 -5.12 5.45
C GLU A 80 4.25 -5.03 3.93
N LEU A 81 5.31 -5.65 3.41
CA LEU A 81 5.57 -5.81 1.98
C LEU A 81 6.06 -7.25 1.74
N ARG A 82 5.33 -8.01 0.93
CA ARG A 82 5.70 -9.37 0.50
C ARG A 82 5.79 -9.41 -1.02
N LYS A 83 7.01 -9.43 -1.55
CA LYS A 83 7.30 -9.57 -2.99
C LYS A 83 7.24 -11.04 -3.41
N GLY A 84 6.84 -11.30 -4.66
CA GLY A 84 6.76 -12.66 -5.22
C GLY A 84 5.57 -13.45 -4.69
N TYR A 85 4.51 -12.77 -4.26
CA TYR A 85 3.27 -13.42 -3.85
C TYR A 85 2.61 -14.05 -5.07
N SER A 86 2.83 -15.35 -5.26
CA SER A 86 2.04 -16.17 -6.16
C SER A 86 0.72 -16.46 -5.46
N TRP A 87 -0.41 -16.05 -6.06
CA TRP A 87 -1.68 -16.70 -5.76
C TRP A 87 -1.54 -18.15 -6.22
N GLY A 88 -1.20 -19.05 -5.29
CA GLY A 88 -1.25 -20.48 -5.55
C GLY A 88 -2.69 -20.81 -5.93
N PHE A 89 -2.88 -21.28 -7.17
CA PHE A 89 -4.09 -21.97 -7.58
C PHE A 89 -4.17 -23.33 -6.88
#